data_AF-A0A2V4UJ74-F1
#
_entry.id   AF-A0A2V4UJ74-F1
#
_cell.length_a   1.000
_cell.length_b   1.000
_cell.length_c   1.000
_cell.angle_alpha   90.00
_cell.angle_beta   90.00
_cell.angle_gamma   90.00
#
_symmetry.space_group_name_H-M   'P 1'
#
loop_
_entity.id
_entity.type
_entity.pdbx_description
1 polymer ?
#
loop_
_entity_poly.entity_id
_entity_poly.type
_entity_poly.pdbx_seq_one_letter_code
_entity_poly.pdbx_strand_id
1 'polypeptide(L)'
;MIPAAPRHGDLSGFLTLTNGLSIARVADILRCCTRTVRNYVAGRSPIPWHRIELLRLLKREATAAANPQAEVDLVKFDDGLTANIEADPAAPDVPPAEMLAWVGVHAPHFLSSQRSFALYVRGWNVVDKIRRAKREGTFSDVLSSWRVLARELPKPWRSGRLVKDNGPPAYYYSAS
;
A
#
# COMPACT_ATOMS: atom_id res chain seq x y z
N MET A 1 9.62 -25.56 5.94
CA MET A 1 10.08 -24.97 4.66
C MET A 1 8.95 -24.11 4.13
N ILE A 2 9.17 -22.81 3.94
CA ILE A 2 8.19 -21.96 3.24
C ILE A 2 8.33 -22.31 1.75
N PRO A 3 7.26 -22.75 1.06
CA PRO A 3 7.33 -23.05 -0.36
C PRO A 3 7.76 -21.78 -1.10
N ALA A 4 8.74 -21.90 -2.01
CA ALA A 4 9.15 -20.77 -2.83
C ALA A 4 7.93 -20.22 -3.57
N ALA A 5 7.74 -18.90 -3.52
CA ALA A 5 6.63 -18.26 -4.20
C ALA A 5 6.64 -18.65 -5.69
N PRO A 6 5.50 -19.04 -6.27
CA PRO A 6 5.44 -19.48 -7.65
C PRO A 6 5.91 -18.36 -8.59
N ARG A 7 6.89 -18.68 -9.45
CA ARG A 7 7.49 -17.70 -10.38
C ARG A 7 6.51 -17.21 -11.45
N HIS A 8 5.51 -18.05 -11.76
CA HIS A 8 4.50 -17.79 -12.78
C HIS A 8 3.11 -17.98 -12.20
N GLY A 9 2.20 -17.13 -12.65
CA GLY A 9 0.79 -17.27 -12.37
C GLY A 9 0.11 -18.24 -13.34
N ASP A 10 -1.06 -18.72 -12.94
CA ASP A 10 -1.87 -19.66 -13.71
C ASP A 10 -2.71 -18.98 -14.81
N LEU A 11 -2.82 -19.63 -15.97
CA LEU A 11 -3.59 -19.13 -17.11
C LEU A 11 -5.09 -19.05 -16.81
N SER A 12 -5.66 -20.05 -16.12
CA SER A 12 -7.08 -20.06 -15.78
C SER A 12 -7.43 -18.89 -14.84
N GLY A 13 -6.57 -18.64 -13.86
CA GLY A 13 -6.66 -17.47 -12.99
C GLY A 13 -6.60 -16.15 -13.77
N PHE A 14 -5.68 -16.04 -14.74
CA PHE A 14 -5.58 -14.85 -15.59
C PHE A 14 -6.83 -14.62 -16.45
N LEU A 15 -7.36 -15.67 -17.09
CA LEU A 15 -8.57 -15.59 -17.91
C LEU A 15 -9.79 -15.20 -17.06
N THR A 16 -9.92 -15.75 -15.86
CA THR A 16 -11.00 -15.43 -14.92
C THR A 16 -10.96 -13.96 -14.46
N LEU A 17 -9.77 -13.42 -14.23
CA LEU A 17 -9.57 -12.03 -13.79
C LEU A 17 -9.75 -11.02 -14.91
N THR A 18 -9.47 -11.42 -16.15
CA THR A 18 -9.60 -10.56 -17.34
C THR A 18 -10.90 -10.76 -18.10
N ASN A 19 -11.76 -11.67 -17.65
CA ASN A 19 -13.04 -11.93 -18.28
C ASN A 19 -13.88 -10.64 -18.37
N GLY A 20 -14.38 -10.34 -19.58
CA GLY A 20 -15.13 -9.11 -19.86
C GLY A 20 -14.27 -7.86 -20.14
N LEU A 21 -12.94 -7.93 -20.03
CA LEU A 21 -12.05 -6.82 -20.39
C LEU A 21 -11.52 -6.99 -21.83
N SER A 22 -11.39 -5.88 -22.56
CA SER A 22 -10.70 -5.89 -23.84
C SER A 22 -9.19 -6.09 -23.66
N ILE A 23 -8.52 -6.68 -24.66
CA ILE A 23 -7.05 -6.86 -24.66
C ILE A 23 -6.34 -5.52 -24.45
N ALA A 24 -6.85 -4.43 -25.04
CA ALA A 24 -6.30 -3.09 -24.86
C ALA A 24 -6.42 -2.61 -23.40
N ARG A 25 -7.56 -2.88 -22.76
CA ARG A 25 -7.76 -2.51 -21.35
C ARG A 25 -6.86 -3.31 -20.41
N VAL A 26 -6.70 -4.61 -20.65
CA VAL A 26 -5.77 -5.45 -19.87
C VAL A 26 -4.31 -4.99 -20.08
N ALA A 27 -3.95 -4.60 -21.30
CA ALA A 27 -2.61 -4.09 -21.62
C ALA A 27 -2.31 -2.78 -20.88
N ASP A 28 -3.28 -1.86 -20.83
CA ASP A 28 -3.20 -0.62 -20.08
C ASP A 28 -3.04 -0.86 -18.57
N ILE A 29 -3.89 -1.72 -17.98
CA ILE A 29 -3.82 -2.11 -16.57
C ILE A 29 -2.45 -2.70 -16.21
N LEU A 30 -1.94 -3.62 -17.04
CA LEU A 30 -0.65 -4.29 -16.81
C LEU A 30 0.56 -3.49 -17.29
N ARG A 31 0.36 -2.25 -17.79
CA ARG A 31 1.39 -1.38 -18.38
C ARG A 31 2.31 -2.13 -19.35
N CYS A 32 1.70 -2.85 -20.30
CA CYS A 32 2.42 -3.62 -21.31
C CYS A 32 1.76 -3.54 -22.69
N CYS A 33 2.39 -4.11 -23.71
CA CYS A 33 1.81 -4.08 -25.05
C CYS A 33 0.72 -5.14 -25.24
N THR A 34 -0.22 -4.87 -26.14
CA THR A 34 -1.32 -5.80 -26.48
C THR A 34 -0.83 -7.14 -27.02
N ARG A 35 0.35 -7.18 -27.66
CA ARG A 35 1.01 -8.42 -28.09
C ARG A 35 1.32 -9.34 -26.90
N THR A 36 1.83 -8.79 -25.80
CA THR A 36 2.13 -9.55 -24.58
C THR A 36 0.86 -10.15 -23.98
N VAL A 37 -0.22 -9.38 -23.89
CA VAL A 37 -1.52 -9.89 -23.41
C VAL A 37 -2.05 -11.00 -24.31
N ARG A 38 -1.97 -10.86 -25.65
CA ARG A 38 -2.35 -11.92 -26.59
C ARG A 38 -1.54 -13.20 -26.40
N ASN A 39 -0.25 -13.07 -26.06
CA ASN A 39 0.59 -14.24 -25.78
C ASN A 39 0.24 -14.91 -24.46
N TYR A 40 -0.15 -14.15 -23.43
CA TYR A 40 -0.67 -14.71 -22.18
C TYR A 40 -1.98 -15.46 -22.41
N VAL A 41 -2.97 -14.84 -23.05
CA VAL A 41 -4.27 -15.46 -23.35
C VAL A 41 -4.11 -16.76 -24.14
N ALA A 42 -3.17 -16.78 -25.10
CA ALA A 42 -2.90 -17.96 -25.92
C ALA A 42 -1.96 -18.99 -25.27
N GLY A 43 -1.54 -18.79 -24.02
CA GLY A 43 -0.60 -19.68 -23.32
C GLY A 43 0.81 -19.74 -23.93
N ARG A 44 1.16 -18.80 -24.83
CA ARG A 44 2.46 -18.76 -25.54
C ARG A 44 3.57 -18.10 -24.73
N SER A 45 3.25 -17.48 -23.59
CA SER A 45 4.24 -16.88 -22.72
C SER A 45 3.83 -17.08 -21.26
N PRO A 46 4.79 -17.40 -20.38
CA PRO A 46 4.50 -17.54 -18.96
C PRO A 46 4.07 -16.18 -18.39
N ILE A 47 3.03 -16.20 -17.56
CA ILE A 47 2.49 -14.99 -16.94
C ILE A 47 3.24 -14.77 -15.63
N PRO A 48 3.97 -13.65 -15.45
CA PRO A 48 4.61 -13.37 -14.17
C PRO A 48 3.57 -13.29 -13.05
N TRP A 49 3.84 -13.94 -11.91
CA TRP A 49 2.89 -14.01 -10.79
C TRP A 49 2.38 -12.63 -10.33
N HIS A 50 3.27 -11.62 -10.27
CA HIS A 50 2.92 -10.26 -9.85
C HIS A 50 1.83 -9.61 -10.73
N ARG A 51 1.70 -10.02 -12.00
CA ARG A 51 0.66 -9.48 -12.90
C ARG A 51 -0.72 -10.05 -12.57
N ILE A 52 -0.78 -11.30 -12.15
CA ILE A 52 -2.02 -11.91 -11.67
C ILE A 52 -2.44 -11.26 -10.35
N GLU A 53 -1.47 -11.03 -9.45
CA GLU A 53 -1.77 -10.41 -8.16
C GLU A 53 -2.30 -8.98 -8.31
N LEU A 54 -1.72 -8.18 -9.20
CA LEU A 54 -2.23 -6.84 -9.52
C LEU A 54 -3.69 -6.88 -10.01
N LEU A 55 -4.03 -7.83 -10.89
CA LEU A 55 -5.42 -7.98 -11.37
C LEU A 55 -6.39 -8.41 -10.25
N ARG A 56 -5.93 -9.21 -9.28
CA ARG A 56 -6.74 -9.60 -8.11
C ARG A 56 -7.06 -8.41 -7.21
N LEU A 57 -6.06 -7.57 -6.93
CA LEU A 57 -6.23 -6.38 -6.10
C LEU A 57 -7.24 -5.41 -6.74
N LEU A 58 -7.07 -5.11 -8.03
CA LEU A 58 -8.01 -4.24 -8.76
C LEU A 58 -9.43 -4.78 -8.79
N LYS A 59 -9.61 -6.11 -8.95
CA LYS A 59 -10.94 -6.72 -8.91
C LYS A 59 -11.57 -6.60 -7.52
N ARG A 60 -10.78 -6.77 -6.45
CA ARG A 60 -11.26 -6.57 -5.07
C ARG A 60 -11.66 -5.12 -4.82
N GLU A 61 -10.87 -4.16 -5.28
CA GLU A 61 -11.19 -2.73 -5.18
C GLU A 61 -12.49 -2.38 -5.93
N ALA A 62 -12.66 -2.89 -7.16
CA ALA A 62 -13.88 -2.68 -7.93
C ALA A 62 -15.12 -3.30 -7.27
N THR A 63 -14.99 -4.50 -6.68
CA THR A 63 -16.07 -5.13 -5.92
C THR A 63 -16.38 -4.36 -4.64
N ALA A 64 -15.37 -3.79 -3.98
CA ALA A 64 -15.55 -2.96 -2.78
C ALA A 64 -16.25 -1.64 -3.11
N ALA A 65 -15.94 -1.02 -4.25
CA ALA A 65 -16.59 0.21 -4.74
C ALA A 65 -18.06 0.00 -5.16
N ALA A 66 -18.46 -1.24 -5.48
CA ALA A 66 -19.82 -1.58 -5.90
C ALA A 66 -20.79 -1.85 -4.73
N ASN A 67 -20.34 -1.76 -3.47
CA ASN A 67 -21.16 -2.00 -2.29
C ASN A 67 -21.40 -0.69 -1.50
N PRO A 68 -22.63 -0.11 -1.52
CA PRO A 68 -22.88 1.24 -0.97
C PRO A 68 -22.84 1.37 0.56
N GLN A 69 -22.69 0.27 1.31
CA GLN A 69 -22.66 0.31 2.77
C GLN A 69 -21.33 0.78 3.39
N ALA A 70 -20.31 1.11 2.60
CA ALA A 70 -18.98 1.50 3.10
C ALA A 70 -18.86 2.99 3.50
N GLU A 71 -19.88 3.81 3.26
CA GLU A 71 -19.80 5.26 3.45
C GLU A 71 -20.06 5.70 4.91
N VAL A 72 -20.62 4.84 5.76
CA VAL A 72 -20.93 5.15 7.17
C VAL A 72 -19.76 4.82 8.13
N ASP A 73 -18.72 4.13 7.67
CA ASP A 73 -17.52 3.79 8.46
C ASP A 73 -16.33 4.74 8.24
N LEU A 74 -16.53 5.85 7.51
CA LEU A 74 -15.47 6.79 7.14
C LEU A 74 -14.85 7.59 8.30
N VAL A 75 -15.30 7.40 9.55
CA VAL A 75 -14.86 8.20 10.72
C VAL A 75 -14.04 7.38 11.74
N LYS A 76 -13.67 6.12 11.49
CA LYS A 76 -12.69 5.42 12.33
C LYS A 76 -11.58 4.80 11.50
N PHE A 77 -10.42 5.44 11.53
CA PHE A 77 -9.17 4.87 11.04
C PHE A 77 -8.76 3.73 11.97
N ASP A 78 -9.01 2.49 11.59
CA ASP A 78 -8.59 1.31 12.36
C ASP A 78 -8.08 0.21 11.41
N ASP A 79 -6.89 0.43 10.85
CA ASP A 79 -6.08 -0.63 10.23
C ASP A 79 -5.29 -1.42 11.29
N GLY A 80 -5.60 -1.22 12.57
CA GLY A 80 -4.87 -1.76 13.71
C GLY A 80 -3.46 -1.20 13.84
N LEU A 81 -2.98 -0.27 13.00
CA LEU A 81 -1.62 0.23 13.02
C LEU A 81 -1.55 1.63 13.62
N THR A 82 -1.00 1.72 14.83
CA THR A 82 -0.91 2.97 15.58
C THR A 82 0.53 3.48 15.59
N ALA A 83 0.71 4.77 15.32
CA ALA A 83 2.01 5.43 15.45
C ALA A 83 2.46 5.41 16.92
N ASN A 84 3.67 4.90 17.19
CA ASN A 84 4.24 4.89 18.53
C ASN A 84 5.09 6.14 18.79
N ILE A 85 4.52 7.31 18.50
CA ILE A 85 5.24 8.58 18.55
C ILE A 85 4.31 9.61 19.16
N GLU A 86 4.87 10.45 20.01
CA GLU A 86 4.14 11.54 20.65
C GLU A 86 3.58 12.51 19.60
N ALA A 87 2.38 13.01 19.87
CA ALA A 87 1.80 14.08 19.07
C ALA A 87 2.69 15.33 19.19
N ASP A 88 2.93 15.99 18.06
CA ASP A 88 3.66 17.25 18.05
C ASP A 88 2.75 18.36 18.60
N PRO A 89 3.08 18.99 19.75
CA PRO A 89 2.25 20.06 20.32
C PRO A 89 2.17 21.30 19.42
N ALA A 90 3.11 21.48 18.49
CA ALA A 90 3.09 22.58 17.51
C ALA A 90 2.20 22.28 16.29
N ALA A 91 1.72 21.04 16.13
CA ALA A 91 0.90 20.61 15.00
C ALA A 91 -0.29 19.74 15.44
N PRO A 92 -1.19 20.25 16.29
CA PRO A 92 -2.34 19.48 16.77
C PRO A 92 -3.33 19.10 15.66
N ASP A 93 -3.30 19.79 14.53
CA ASP A 93 -4.14 19.56 13.34
C ASP A 93 -3.64 18.41 12.44
N VAL A 94 -2.44 17.88 12.69
CA VAL A 94 -1.84 16.76 11.97
C VAL A 94 -1.49 15.65 12.98
N PRO A 95 -2.42 14.74 13.29
CA PRO A 95 -2.19 13.69 14.28
C PRO A 95 -1.11 12.68 13.81
N PRO A 96 -0.47 11.96 14.75
CA PRO A 96 0.55 10.95 14.43
C PRO A 96 0.15 9.90 13.41
N ALA A 97 -1.12 9.49 13.38
CA ALA A 97 -1.64 8.53 12.40
C ALA A 97 -1.55 9.06 10.96
N GLU A 98 -1.76 10.36 10.75
CA GLU A 98 -1.63 10.97 9.42
C GLU A 98 -0.18 11.09 8.97
N MET A 99 0.72 11.41 9.91
CA MET A 99 2.16 11.38 9.64
C MET A 99 2.62 9.95 9.30
N LEU A 100 2.10 8.96 10.03
CA LEU A 100 2.36 7.55 9.74
C LEU A 100 1.89 7.17 8.35
N ALA A 101 0.67 7.53 7.97
CA ALA A 101 0.13 7.27 6.63
C ALA A 101 0.98 7.93 5.54
N TRP A 102 1.36 9.20 5.72
CA TRP A 102 2.19 9.92 4.76
C TRP A 102 3.56 9.27 4.56
N VAL A 103 4.27 8.99 5.66
CA VAL A 103 5.60 8.38 5.60
C VAL A 103 5.51 6.96 5.06
N GLY A 104 4.48 6.23 5.43
CA GLY A 104 4.22 4.88 4.94
C GLY A 104 4.01 4.78 3.43
N VAL A 105 3.31 5.76 2.85
CA VAL A 105 3.10 5.83 1.39
C VAL A 105 4.34 6.29 0.65
N HIS A 106 4.97 7.37 1.12
CA HIS A 106 6.00 8.05 0.33
C HIS A 106 7.42 7.58 0.63
N ALA A 107 7.69 7.13 1.84
CA ALA A 107 9.04 6.78 2.28
C ALA A 107 9.02 5.66 3.33
N PRO A 108 8.46 4.48 2.97
CA PRO A 108 8.16 3.42 3.94
C PRO A 108 9.38 3.00 4.75
N HIS A 109 10.60 3.03 4.20
CA HIS A 109 11.86 2.67 4.88
C HIS A 109 12.20 3.50 6.13
N PHE A 110 11.65 4.71 6.27
CA PHE A 110 11.81 5.53 7.47
C PHE A 110 10.94 5.08 8.66
N LEU A 111 10.02 4.13 8.47
CA LEU A 111 9.22 3.54 9.55
C LEU A 111 10.02 2.56 10.46
N SER A 112 11.31 2.31 10.17
CA SER A 112 12.18 1.32 10.85
C SER A 112 12.38 1.59 12.32
N SER A 113 12.46 2.87 12.66
CA SER A 113 12.71 3.34 14.00
C SER A 113 12.04 4.69 14.18
N GLN A 114 11.66 4.98 15.42
CA GLN A 114 11.15 6.31 15.79
C GLN A 114 12.14 7.43 15.41
N ARG A 115 13.45 7.19 15.56
CA ARG A 115 14.49 8.18 15.23
C ARG A 115 14.51 8.50 13.73
N SER A 116 14.53 7.47 12.88
CA SER A 116 14.51 7.65 11.42
C SER A 116 13.24 8.35 10.97
N PHE A 117 12.10 7.96 11.53
CA PHE A 117 10.82 8.60 11.27
C PHE A 117 10.83 10.09 11.61
N ALA A 118 11.24 10.43 12.83
CA ALA A 118 11.28 11.82 13.31
C ALA A 118 12.22 12.70 12.46
N LEU A 119 13.39 12.16 12.08
CA LEU A 119 14.32 12.85 11.19
C LEU A 119 13.69 13.12 9.81
N TYR A 120 12.97 12.15 9.25
CA TYR A 120 12.29 12.35 7.98
C TYR A 120 11.16 13.38 8.09
N VAL A 121 10.29 13.25 9.10
CA VAL A 121 9.16 14.16 9.32
C VAL A 121 9.64 15.61 9.44
N ARG A 122 10.66 15.85 10.27
CA ARG A 122 11.25 17.17 10.46
C ARG A 122 12.01 17.65 9.23
N GLY A 123 12.91 16.83 8.69
CA GLY A 123 13.79 17.21 7.58
C GLY A 123 13.05 17.47 6.28
N TRP A 124 11.91 16.81 6.06
CA TRP A 124 11.08 16.97 4.86
C TRP A 124 9.83 17.81 5.06
N ASN A 125 9.65 18.42 6.24
CA ASN A 125 8.50 19.22 6.62
C ASN A 125 7.16 18.55 6.26
N VAL A 126 6.97 17.33 6.78
CA VAL A 126 5.81 16.50 6.45
C VAL A 126 4.50 17.14 6.90
N VAL A 127 4.48 17.83 8.03
CA VAL A 127 3.30 18.52 8.57
C VAL A 127 2.72 19.50 7.56
N ASP A 128 3.55 20.40 7.01
CA ASP A 128 3.05 21.40 6.06
C ASP A 128 2.61 20.78 4.72
N LYS A 129 3.23 19.67 4.33
CA LYS A 129 2.81 18.90 3.15
C LYS A 129 1.43 18.26 3.36
N ILE A 130 1.17 17.70 4.53
CA ILE A 130 -0.14 17.16 4.88
C ILE A 130 -1.19 18.28 4.90
N ARG A 131 -0.89 19.42 5.55
CA ARG A 131 -1.79 20.60 5.54
C ARG A 131 -2.12 21.07 4.13
N ARG A 132 -1.12 21.12 3.25
CA ARG A 132 -1.30 21.48 1.84
C ARG A 132 -2.18 20.45 1.11
N ALA A 133 -1.89 19.16 1.24
CA ALA A 133 -2.68 18.09 0.61
C ALA A 133 -4.13 18.08 1.10
N LYS A 134 -4.38 18.39 2.38
CA LYS A 134 -5.73 18.58 2.93
C LYS A 134 -6.46 19.74 2.28
N ARG A 135 -5.81 20.91 2.14
CA ARG A 135 -6.40 22.08 1.48
C ARG A 135 -6.71 21.85 0.01
N GLU A 136 -5.87 21.07 -0.68
CA GLU A 136 -6.05 20.70 -2.09
C GLU A 136 -7.01 19.52 -2.28
N GLY A 137 -7.46 18.87 -1.19
CA GLY A 137 -8.36 17.73 -1.24
C GLY A 137 -7.72 16.40 -1.69
N THR A 138 -6.39 16.33 -1.76
CA THR A 138 -5.65 15.15 -2.28
C THR A 138 -5.17 14.20 -1.18
N PHE A 139 -5.29 14.59 0.09
CA PHE A 139 -4.83 13.76 1.21
C PHE A 139 -5.63 12.45 1.36
N SER A 140 -6.88 12.39 0.88
CA SER A 140 -7.68 11.16 0.85
C SER A 140 -7.02 10.02 0.07
N ASP A 141 -6.24 10.35 -0.96
CA ASP A 141 -5.53 9.37 -1.79
C ASP A 141 -4.36 8.75 -1.03
N VAL A 142 -3.68 9.54 -0.19
CA VAL A 142 -2.64 9.07 0.72
C VAL A 142 -3.24 8.10 1.73
N LEU A 143 -4.38 8.43 2.32
CA LEU A 143 -5.07 7.55 3.27
C LEU A 143 -5.53 6.24 2.62
N SER A 144 -6.08 6.31 1.41
CA SER A 144 -6.51 5.12 0.66
C SER A 144 -5.32 4.22 0.31
N SER A 145 -4.22 4.81 -0.17
CA SER A 145 -2.97 4.09 -0.46
C SER A 145 -2.36 3.46 0.79
N TRP A 146 -2.38 4.21 1.91
CA TRP A 146 -1.89 3.71 3.18
C TRP A 146 -2.67 2.49 3.66
N ARG A 147 -4.01 2.48 3.58
CA ARG A 147 -4.81 1.30 3.99
C ARG A 147 -4.43 0.03 3.23
N VAL A 148 -4.05 0.14 1.96
CA VAL A 148 -3.57 -1.00 1.17
C VAL A 148 -2.19 -1.43 1.65
N LEU A 149 -1.26 -0.49 1.82
CA LEU A 149 0.10 -0.78 2.25
C LEU A 149 0.16 -1.31 3.69
N ALA A 150 -0.65 -0.77 4.59
CA ALA A 150 -0.73 -1.10 6.00
C ALA A 150 -1.03 -2.59 6.22
N ARG A 151 -1.91 -3.17 5.40
CA ARG A 151 -2.25 -4.60 5.42
C ARG A 151 -1.10 -5.50 4.98
N GLU A 152 -0.23 -4.99 4.13
CA GLU A 152 0.92 -5.70 3.55
C GLU A 152 2.24 -5.46 4.32
N LEU A 153 2.20 -4.69 5.42
CA LEU A 153 3.36 -4.45 6.30
C LEU A 153 3.65 -5.65 7.21
N PRO A 154 4.26 -6.78 6.75
CA PRO A 154 5.26 -7.44 7.61
C PRO A 154 6.41 -8.26 6.94
N LYS A 155 7.51 -8.37 7.74
CA LYS A 155 8.76 -9.19 7.72
C LYS A 155 10.06 -8.74 7.03
N PRO A 156 10.14 -8.04 5.88
CA PRO A 156 11.43 -7.78 5.23
C PRO A 156 12.35 -6.81 5.99
N TRP A 157 11.83 -6.15 7.02
CA TRP A 157 12.59 -5.30 7.94
C TRP A 157 13.56 -6.06 8.87
N ARG A 158 13.62 -7.40 8.78
CA ARG A 158 14.53 -8.27 9.55
C ARG A 158 15.84 -8.61 8.83
N SER A 159 16.03 -8.22 7.57
CA SER A 159 17.28 -8.44 6.82
C SER A 159 17.89 -7.09 6.39
N GLY A 160 19.04 -6.66 6.87
CA GLY A 160 20.00 -7.27 7.77
C GLY A 160 21.03 -6.25 8.25
N ARG A 161 21.76 -6.61 9.31
CA ARG A 161 22.87 -5.90 9.99
C ARG A 161 22.60 -4.69 10.90
N LEU A 162 21.41 -4.08 10.92
CA LEU A 162 21.13 -2.85 11.71
C LEU A 162 20.38 -3.06 13.05
N VAL A 163 20.18 -4.30 13.49
CA VAL A 163 19.25 -4.68 14.58
C VAL A 163 19.75 -4.32 16.00
N LYS A 164 20.96 -3.75 16.16
CA LYS A 164 21.46 -3.37 17.50
C LYS A 164 21.28 -1.89 17.87
N ASP A 165 21.12 -0.98 16.90
CA ASP A 165 21.15 0.48 17.19
C ASP A 165 19.80 1.19 17.01
N ASN A 166 18.82 0.52 16.42
CA ASN A 166 17.56 1.14 16.01
C ASN A 166 16.44 0.67 16.95
N GLY A 167 15.94 1.57 17.80
CA GLY A 167 14.84 1.34 18.75
C GLY A 167 13.54 0.82 18.10
N PRO A 168 12.42 0.76 18.84
CA PRO A 168 11.20 0.16 18.32
C PRO A 168 10.77 0.81 16.99
N PRO A 169 10.10 0.05 16.10
CA PRO A 169 9.48 0.60 14.91
C PRO A 169 8.60 1.82 15.27
N ALA A 170 8.45 2.74 14.31
CA ALA A 170 7.64 3.95 14.49
C ALA A 170 6.14 3.68 14.69
N TYR A 171 5.72 2.41 14.64
CA TYR A 171 4.35 1.95 14.69
C TYR A 171 4.25 0.63 15.48
N TYR A 172 3.07 0.36 16.02
CA TYR A 172 2.71 -0.95 16.57
C TYR A 172 1.34 -1.39 16.07
N TYR A 173 1.09 -2.70 16.12
CA TYR A 173 -0.25 -3.23 15.91
C TYR A 173 -1.04 -3.09 17.22
N SER A 174 -2.03 -2.21 17.26
CA SER A 174 -3.04 -2.17 18.29
C SER A 174 -3.90 -3.41 18.13
N ALA A 175 -3.72 -4.40 19.02
CA ALA A 175 -4.60 -5.55 19.07
C ALA A 175 -6.00 -5.06 19.47
N SER A 176 -6.99 -5.31 18.62
CA SER A 176 -8.41 -5.25 18.97
C SER A 176 -8.76 -6.33 20.00
#